data_AF-R7TTT1-F1
#
_entry.id   AF-R7TTT1-F1
#
_cell.length_a   1.000
_cell.length_b   1.000
_cell.length_c   1.000
_cell.angle_alpha   90.00
_cell.angle_beta   90.00
_cell.angle_gamma   90.00
#
_symmetry.space_group_name_H-M   'P 1'
#
loop_
_entity.id
_entity.type
_entity.pdbx_description
1 polymer ?
#
loop_
_entity_poly.entity_id
_entity_poly.type
_entity_poly.pdbx_seq_one_letter_code
_entity_poly.pdbx_strand_id
1 'polypeptide(L)' 'VACPVTDDGRRLISCPSPDQFGVYKCIDDHYVCNGRPDCPQAEDEDGTACMFHQIV' A
#
# COMPACT_ATOMS: atom_id res chain seq x y z
N VAL A 1 6.53 10.10 -3.47
CA VAL A 1 7.17 8.84 -3.94
C VAL A 1 6.28 8.28 -5.04
N ALA A 2 6.82 8.05 -6.24
CA ALA A 2 6.05 7.49 -7.35
C ALA A 2 6.39 6.01 -7.49
N CYS A 3 5.40 5.13 -7.33
CA CYS A 3 5.57 3.71 -7.57
C CYS A 3 5.70 3.45 -9.08
N PRO A 4 6.54 2.51 -9.52
CA PRO A 4 6.67 2.18 -10.93
C PRO A 4 5.36 1.55 -11.42
N VAL A 5 4.73 2.12 -12.43
CA VAL A 5 3.53 1.51 -13.05
C VAL A 5 3.89 0.13 -13.57
N THR A 6 3.23 -0.90 -13.04
CA THR A 6 3.35 -2.26 -13.57
C THR A 6 2.67 -2.32 -14.94
N ASP A 7 3.32 -3.00 -15.89
CA ASP A 7 2.84 -3.18 -17.28
C ASP A 7 1.45 -3.84 -17.35
N ASP A 8 1.06 -4.53 -16.28
CA ASP A 8 -0.20 -5.25 -16.11
C ASP A 8 -1.42 -4.33 -15.85
N GLY A 9 -1.23 -3.00 -15.84
CA GLY A 9 -2.31 -2.01 -15.65
C GLY A 9 -2.82 -1.88 -14.21
N ARG A 10 -2.12 -2.49 -13.24
CA ARG A 10 -2.47 -2.46 -11.82
C ARG A 10 -2.01 -1.17 -11.18
N ARG A 11 -2.80 -0.62 -10.26
CA ARG A 11 -2.45 0.60 -9.54
C ARG A 11 -1.62 0.21 -8.34
N LEU A 12 -0.37 0.68 -8.31
CA LEU A 12 0.46 0.54 -7.14
C LEU A 12 0.26 1.73 -6.20
N ILE A 13 0.04 1.41 -4.93
CA ILE A 13 -0.06 2.37 -3.84
C ILE A 13 1.23 2.32 -3.03
N SER A 14 1.80 3.48 -2.73
CA SER A 14 2.95 3.58 -1.84
C SER A 14 2.51 3.55 -0.38
N CYS A 15 3.18 2.74 0.43
CA CYS A 15 3.00 2.77 1.88
C CYS A 15 3.32 4.18 2.43
N PRO A 16 2.52 4.70 3.38
CA PRO A 16 2.75 6.00 3.99
C PRO A 16 4.09 6.08 4.74
N SER A 17 4.51 4.99 5.39
CA SER A 17 5.76 4.88 6.13
C SER A 17 6.79 4.06 5.34
N PRO A 18 8.07 4.45 5.41
CA PRO A 18 9.14 3.63 4.89
C PRO A 18 9.40 2.41 5.79
N ASP A 19 10.05 1.41 5.20
CA ASP A 19 10.56 0.24 5.89
C ASP A 19 11.73 0.60 6.84
N GLN A 20 12.25 -0.36 7.61
CA GLN A 20 13.34 -0.16 8.59
C GLN A 20 14.62 0.45 7.99
N PHE A 21 14.78 0.40 6.67
CA PHE A 21 15.89 1.00 5.92
C PHE A 21 15.57 2.36 5.28
N GLY A 22 14.40 2.95 5.53
CA GLY A 22 13.97 4.21 4.91
C GLY A 22 13.43 4.06 3.48
N VAL A 23 13.16 2.83 3.03
CA VAL A 23 12.66 2.54 1.69
C VAL A 23 11.15 2.48 1.68
N TYR A 24 10.50 3.24 0.80
CA TYR A 24 9.05 3.18 0.61
C TYR A 24 8.69 1.94 -0.19
N LYS A 25 7.82 1.10 0.38
CA LYS A 25 7.28 -0.09 -0.30
C LYS A 25 6.05 0.28 -1.13
N CYS A 26 5.91 -0.36 -2.28
CA CYS A 26 4.75 -0.24 -3.14
C CYS A 26 3.99 -1.56 -3.14
N ILE A 27 2.68 -1.49 -2.98
CA ILE A 27 1.79 -2.65 -2.93
C ILE A 27 0.66 -2.45 -3.96
N ASP A 28 0.04 -3.56 -4.39
CA ASP A 28 -1.10 -3.53 -5.29
C ASP A 28 -2.33 -2.98 -4.56
N ASP A 29 -3.23 -2.28 -5.26
CA ASP A 29 -4.44 -1.76 -4.63
C ASP A 29 -5.35 -2.86 -4.06
N HIS A 30 -5.34 -4.06 -4.67
CA HIS A 30 -6.05 -5.22 -4.13
C HIS A 30 -5.46 -5.76 -2.82
N TYR A 31 -4.22 -5.40 -2.49
CA TYR A 31 -3.58 -5.80 -1.26
C TYR A 31 -3.83 -4.83 -0.11
N VAL A 32 -4.44 -3.67 -0.38
CA VAL A 32 -4.88 -2.77 0.69
C VAL A 32 -6.13 -3.38 1.36
N CYS A 33 -6.10 -3.53 2.68
CA CYS A 33 -7.15 -4.14 3.50
C CYS A 33 -7.47 -5.61 3.16
N ASN A 34 -6.47 -6.38 2.76
CA ASN A 34 -6.65 -7.79 2.41
C ASN A 34 -6.63 -8.71 3.65
N GLY A 35 -6.45 -8.17 4.86
CA GLY A 35 -6.30 -8.91 6.11
C GLY A 35 -4.87 -9.37 6.41
N ARG A 36 -3.87 -8.91 5.64
CA ARG A 36 -2.43 -9.16 5.84
C ARG A 36 -1.66 -7.85 5.76
N PRO A 37 -0.69 -7.64 6.67
CA PRO A 37 0.17 -6.46 6.61
C PRO A 37 1.16 -6.59 5.45
N ASP A 38 0.86 -5.92 4.34
CA ASP A 38 1.76 -5.76 3.21
C ASP A 38 2.67 -4.52 3.38
N CYS A 39 2.26 -3.49 4.13
CA CYS A 39 3.12 -2.37 4.51
C CYS A 39 3.95 -2.65 5.78
N PRO A 40 5.14 -2.05 5.92
CA PRO A 40 6.06 -2.32 7.04
C PRO A 40 5.51 -1.92 8.41
N GLN A 41 4.53 -1.02 8.46
CA GLN A 41 3.84 -0.61 9.68
C GLN A 41 2.38 -1.10 9.72
N ALA A 42 2.00 -2.07 8.86
CA ALA A 42 0.63 -2.57 8.72
C ALA A 42 -0.40 -1.46 8.42
N GLU A 43 0.05 -0.37 7.80
CA GLU A 43 -0.74 0.83 7.54
C GLU A 43 -1.83 0.58 6.49
N ASP A 44 -1.55 -0.35 5.58
CA ASP A 44 -2.48 -0.87 4.59
C ASP A 44 -3.66 -1.63 5.20
N GLU A 45 -3.50 -2.10 6.43
CA GLU A 45 -4.54 -2.79 7.23
C GLU A 45 -5.07 -1.91 8.37
N ASP A 46 -4.57 -0.68 8.52
CA ASP A 46 -5.08 0.24 9.53
C ASP A 46 -6.47 0.72 9.13
N GLY A 47 -7.47 0.47 9.97
CA GLY A 47 -8.87 0.80 9.67
C GLY A 47 -9.13 2.27 9.30
N THR A 48 -8.23 3.20 9.61
CA THR A 48 -8.35 4.62 9.22
C THR A 48 -7.73 4.90 7.85
N ALA A 49 -6.61 4.23 7.52
CA ALA A 49 -5.88 4.42 6.26
C ALA A 49 -6.40 3.51 5.13
N CYS A 50 -6.81 2.30 5.48
CA CYS A 50 -7.48 1.32 4.64
C CYS A 50 -8.80 1.86 4.04
N MET A 51 -9.61 2.54 4.87
CA MET A 51 -10.91 3.09 4.45
C MET A 51 -10.78 4.03 3.24
N PHE A 52 -9.70 4.81 3.14
CA PHE A 52 -9.54 5.80 2.06
C PHE A 52 -9.32 5.18 0.68
N HIS A 53 -8.84 3.94 0.61
CA HIS A 53 -8.50 3.28 -0.66
C HIS A 53 -9.56 2.26 -1.12
N GLN A 54 -10.45 1.81 -0.23
CA GLN A 54 -11.58 0.94 -0.57
C GLN A 54 -12.90 1.67 -0.83
N ILE A 55 -12.96 3.02 -0.77
CA ILE A 55 -14.18 3.76 -1.12
C ILE A 55 -14.39 3.73 -2.63
N VAL A 56 -15.19 2.76 -3.07
CA VAL A 56 -15.90 2.76 -4.36
C VAL A 56 -17.28 3.39 -4.20
#